data_AF-A0A5M9YY36-F1
#
_entry.id   AF-A0A5M9YY36-F1
#
_cell.length_a   1.000
_cell.length_b   1.000
_cell.length_c   1.000
_cell.angle_alpha   90.00
_cell.angle_beta   90.00
_cell.angle_gamma   90.00
#
_symmetry.space_group_name_H-M   'P 1'
#
loop_
_entity.id
_entity.type
_entity.pdbx_description
1 polymer ?
#
loop_
_entity_poly.entity_id
_entity_poly.type
_entity_poly.pdbx_seq_one_letter_code
_entity_poly.pdbx_strand_id
1 'polypeptide(L)'
;ICAKVRVDDREKIMNEFKQIHQQTSKKEAAAVLHKFYAKWNKAYSHVIKGLKEIEPDLLVFYNYPKQIRASIYSTNMIESFNNVIKRKAKPKAEFPTEQSLDA
;
A
#
# COMPACT_ATOMS: atom_id res chain seq x y z
N ILE A 1 -4.88 -4.19 -2.85
CA ILE A 1 -5.85 -5.06 -2.15
C ILE A 1 -7.29 -4.61 -2.43
N CYS A 2 -7.72 -3.39 -2.07
CA CYS A 2 -9.10 -2.88 -2.25
C CYS A 2 -9.75 -3.13 -3.62
N ALA A 3 -9.03 -2.94 -4.73
CA ALA A 3 -9.60 -3.10 -6.07
C ALA A 3 -9.89 -4.58 -6.43
N LYS A 4 -9.27 -5.53 -5.73
CA LYS A 4 -9.36 -6.98 -6.00
C LYS A 4 -10.25 -7.72 -5.00
N VAL A 5 -10.98 -7.01 -4.15
CA VAL A 5 -11.87 -7.57 -3.12
C VAL A 5 -13.27 -6.97 -3.21
N ARG A 6 -14.28 -7.69 -2.68
CA ARG A 6 -15.66 -7.21 -2.62
C ARG A 6 -15.76 -5.95 -1.77
N VAL A 7 -16.69 -5.06 -2.10
CA VAL A 7 -16.87 -3.77 -1.41
C VAL A 7 -17.08 -3.97 0.09
N ASP A 8 -17.94 -4.92 0.47
CA ASP A 8 -18.27 -5.23 1.87
C ASP A 8 -17.09 -5.75 2.69
N ASP A 9 -16.08 -6.33 2.03
CA ASP A 9 -14.88 -6.85 2.69
C ASP A 9 -13.72 -5.84 2.72
N ARG A 10 -13.80 -4.74 1.94
CA ARG A 10 -12.71 -3.76 1.79
C ARG A 10 -12.26 -3.20 3.12
N GLU A 11 -13.21 -2.77 3.95
CA GLU A 11 -12.88 -2.14 5.23
C GLU A 11 -12.18 -3.14 6.16
N LYS A 12 -12.75 -4.35 6.30
CA LYS A 12 -12.20 -5.39 7.18
C LYS A 12 -10.81 -5.81 6.75
N ILE A 13 -10.63 -6.12 5.45
CA ILE A 13 -9.34 -6.60 4.97
C ILE A 13 -8.27 -5.52 5.07
N MET A 14 -8.60 -4.25 4.85
CA MET A 14 -7.64 -3.15 4.97
C MET A 14 -7.26 -2.86 6.42
N ASN A 15 -8.22 -2.89 7.34
CA ASN A 15 -7.94 -2.70 8.77
C ASN A 15 -7.06 -3.81 9.32
N GLU A 16 -7.30 -5.06 8.93
CA GLU A 16 -6.44 -6.20 9.29
C GLU A 16 -5.06 -6.12 8.64
N PHE A 17 -4.99 -5.73 7.37
CA PHE A 17 -3.71 -5.56 6.69
C PHE A 17 -2.86 -4.46 7.35
N LYS A 18 -3.49 -3.37 7.81
CA LYS A 18 -2.82 -2.29 8.53
C LYS A 18 -2.14 -2.78 9.81
N GLN A 19 -2.70 -3.79 10.49
CA GLN A 19 -2.10 -4.37 11.70
C GLN A 19 -0.70 -4.94 11.45
N ILE A 20 -0.41 -5.42 10.23
CA ILE A 20 0.91 -5.96 9.86
C ILE A 20 2.00 -4.91 10.00
N HIS A 21 1.71 -3.64 9.72
CA HIS A 21 2.67 -2.52 9.82
C HIS A 21 2.76 -1.90 11.23
N GLN A 22 1.83 -2.24 12.12
CA GLN A 22 1.76 -1.70 13.48
C GLN A 22 2.45 -2.57 14.53
N GLN A 23 3.00 -3.73 14.15
CA GLN A 23 3.69 -4.61 15.08
C GLN A 23 5.01 -4.01 15.56
N THR A 24 5.53 -4.53 16.68
CA THR A 24 6.77 -4.00 17.26
C THR A 24 8.01 -4.61 16.60
N SER A 25 7.92 -5.88 16.19
CA SER A 25 9.01 -6.63 15.58
C SER A 25 8.63 -7.26 14.24
N LYS A 26 9.64 -7.55 13.41
CA LYS A 26 9.49 -8.27 12.14
C LYS A 26 8.87 -9.66 12.34
N LYS A 27 9.21 -10.34 13.45
CA LYS A 27 8.71 -11.68 13.78
C LYS A 27 7.22 -11.66 14.08
N GLU A 28 6.76 -10.68 14.86
CA GLU A 28 5.33 -10.47 15.13
C GLU A 28 4.57 -10.11 13.85
N ALA A 29 5.13 -9.22 13.02
CA ALA A 29 4.55 -8.85 11.74
C ALA A 29 4.36 -10.06 10.82
N ALA A 30 5.36 -10.95 10.73
CA ALA A 30 5.27 -12.19 9.96
C ALA A 30 4.17 -13.10 10.51
N ALA A 31 4.05 -13.25 11.82
CA ALA A 31 2.99 -14.05 12.43
C ALA A 31 1.58 -13.49 12.12
N VAL A 32 1.41 -12.16 12.18
CA VAL A 32 0.14 -11.50 11.82
C VAL A 32 -0.15 -11.66 10.32
N LEU A 33 0.87 -11.52 9.46
CA LEU A 33 0.75 -11.72 8.02
C LEU A 33 0.33 -13.16 7.67
N HIS A 34 0.87 -14.16 8.36
CA HIS A 34 0.52 -15.56 8.13
C HIS A 34 -0.91 -15.87 8.60
N LYS A 35 -1.36 -15.26 9.71
CA LYS A 35 -2.77 -15.30 10.14
C LYS A 35 -3.70 -14.64 9.11
N PHE A 36 -3.27 -13.51 8.54
CA PHE A 36 -4.00 -12.82 7.48
C PHE A 36 -4.17 -13.72 6.24
N TYR A 37 -3.10 -14.43 5.83
CA TYR A 37 -3.19 -15.40 4.75
C TYR A 37 -4.18 -16.52 5.07
N ALA A 38 -4.07 -17.15 6.25
CA ALA A 38 -4.94 -18.25 6.62
C ALA A 38 -6.43 -17.85 6.55
N LYS A 39 -6.75 -16.63 6.99
CA LYS A 39 -8.12 -16.10 6.96
C LYS A 39 -8.64 -15.82 5.55
N TRP A 40 -7.87 -15.12 4.74
CA TRP A 40 -8.35 -14.57 3.46
C TRP A 40 -8.04 -15.43 2.23
N ASN A 41 -7.18 -16.45 2.36
CA ASN A 41 -6.77 -17.28 1.22
C ASN A 41 -7.93 -18.04 0.56
N LYS A 42 -8.94 -18.45 1.33
CA LYS A 42 -10.12 -19.13 0.78
C LYS A 42 -10.97 -18.21 -0.10
N ALA A 43 -11.15 -16.95 0.31
CA ALA A 43 -11.99 -15.99 -0.40
C ALA A 43 -11.23 -15.27 -1.53
N TYR A 44 -9.94 -15.00 -1.34
CA TYR A 44 -9.13 -14.14 -2.20
C TYR A 44 -7.75 -14.75 -2.51
N SER A 45 -7.72 -16.01 -2.95
CA SER A 45 -6.48 -16.77 -3.21
C SER A 45 -5.49 -16.03 -4.12
N HIS A 46 -5.96 -15.34 -5.16
CA HIS A 46 -5.08 -14.58 -6.05
C HIS A 46 -4.45 -13.35 -5.37
N VAL A 47 -5.19 -12.67 -4.48
CA VAL A 47 -4.65 -11.55 -3.68
C VAL A 47 -3.56 -12.07 -2.74
N ILE A 48 -3.82 -13.20 -2.08
CA ILE A 48 -2.86 -13.81 -1.15
C ILE A 48 -1.61 -14.32 -1.90
N LYS A 49 -1.78 -14.92 -3.08
CA LYS A 49 -0.65 -15.34 -3.91
C LYS A 49 0.28 -14.16 -4.22
N GLY A 50 -0.26 -13.04 -4.70
CA GLY A 50 0.54 -11.84 -4.98
C GLY A 50 1.22 -11.26 -3.74
N LEU A 51 0.58 -11.34 -2.56
CA LEU A 51 1.19 -10.91 -1.31
C LEU A 51 2.35 -11.81 -0.87
N LYS A 52 2.25 -13.13 -1.06
CA LYS A 52 3.33 -14.08 -0.77
C LYS A 52 4.55 -13.85 -1.67
N GLU A 53 4.33 -13.50 -2.94
CA GLU A 53 5.40 -13.19 -3.88
C GLU A 53 6.23 -11.97 -3.43
N ILE A 54 5.58 -10.96 -2.85
CA ILE A 54 6.23 -9.73 -2.36
C ILE A 54 6.51 -9.73 -0.85
N GLU A 55 6.25 -10.84 -0.14
CA GLU A 55 6.41 -10.93 1.32
C GLU A 55 7.82 -10.56 1.81
N PRO A 56 8.91 -10.98 1.13
CA PRO A 56 10.26 -10.59 1.54
C PRO A 56 10.42 -9.07 1.58
N ASP A 57 9.87 -8.36 0.59
CA ASP A 57 9.96 -6.91 0.45
C ASP A 57 9.01 -6.18 1.40
N LEU A 58 7.80 -6.74 1.62
CA LEU A 58 6.78 -6.15 2.48
C LEU A 58 7.30 -5.95 3.93
N LEU A 59 8.16 -6.87 4.40
CA LEU A 59 8.72 -6.82 5.74
C LEU A 59 10.07 -6.10 5.85
N VAL A 60 10.68 -5.65 4.74
CA VAL A 60 11.92 -4.83 4.74
C VAL A 60 11.75 -3.55 5.55
N PHE A 61 10.54 -3.01 5.56
CA PHE A 61 10.12 -1.89 6.39
C PHE A 61 10.59 -1.97 7.86
N TYR A 62 10.63 -3.17 8.44
CA TYR A 62 11.05 -3.37 9.82
C TYR A 62 12.56 -3.21 10.06
N ASN A 63 13.37 -3.17 9.00
CA ASN A 63 14.80 -2.91 9.09
C ASN A 63 15.09 -1.43 9.43
N TYR A 64 14.11 -0.54 9.25
CA TYR A 64 14.25 0.88 9.57
C TYR A 64 13.88 1.18 11.04
N PRO A 65 14.44 2.26 11.64
CA PRO A 65 14.06 2.73 12.97
C PRO A 65 12.57 3.03 13.09
N LYS A 66 11.98 2.72 14.25
CA LYS A 66 10.54 2.90 14.53
C LYS A 66 10.05 4.33 14.28
N GLN A 67 10.91 5.32 14.50
CA GLN A 67 10.63 6.74 14.36
C GLN A 67 10.26 7.13 12.93
N ILE A 68 10.89 6.49 11.92
CA ILE A 68 10.67 6.83 10.51
C ILE A 68 9.69 5.90 9.80
N ARG A 69 9.37 4.76 10.43
CA ARG A 69 8.38 3.79 9.93
C ARG A 69 7.05 4.45 9.59
N ALA A 70 6.55 5.37 10.42
CA ALA A 70 5.28 6.04 10.16
C ALA A 70 5.25 6.79 8.82
N SER A 71 6.34 7.46 8.49
CA SER A 71 6.49 8.21 7.24
C SER A 71 6.64 7.30 6.03
N ILE A 72 7.27 6.13 6.19
CA ILE A 72 7.50 5.17 5.10
C ILE A 72 6.21 4.43 4.72
N TYR A 73 5.39 4.00 5.69
CA TYR A 73 4.15 3.27 5.37
C TYR A 73 3.03 4.18 4.85
N SER A 74 3.09 5.47 5.19
CA SER A 74 2.08 6.45 4.80
C SER A 74 2.18 6.77 3.31
N THR A 75 1.06 6.74 2.60
CA THR A 75 0.99 7.20 1.21
C THR A 75 0.81 8.71 1.09
N ASN A 76 0.63 9.43 2.20
CA ASN A 76 0.31 10.87 2.21
C ASN A 76 1.30 11.71 1.38
N MET A 77 2.60 11.40 1.45
CA MET A 77 3.62 12.18 0.73
C MET A 77 3.49 12.00 -0.79
N ILE A 78 3.38 10.76 -1.25
CA ILE A 78 3.23 10.42 -2.67
C ILE A 78 1.86 10.86 -3.20
N GLU A 79 0.80 10.69 -2.40
CA GLU A 79 -0.55 11.15 -2.76
C GLU A 79 -0.64 12.67 -2.85
N SER A 80 -0.04 13.39 -1.90
CA SER A 80 0.04 14.86 -1.93
C SER A 80 0.74 15.32 -3.21
N PHE A 81 1.89 14.73 -3.53
CA PHE A 81 2.63 15.03 -4.75
C PHE A 81 1.83 14.72 -6.02
N ASN A 82 1.22 13.53 -6.10
CA ASN A 82 0.37 13.14 -7.22
C ASN A 82 -0.84 14.08 -7.38
N ASN A 83 -1.42 14.56 -6.27
CA ASN A 83 -2.52 15.51 -6.31
C ASN A 83 -2.08 16.88 -6.84
N VAL A 84 -0.87 17.34 -6.51
CA VAL A 84 -0.30 18.57 -7.09
C VAL A 84 -0.14 18.42 -8.60
N ILE A 85 0.44 17.31 -9.07
CA ILE A 85 0.62 17.03 -10.51
C ILE A 85 -0.73 17.01 -11.22
N LYS A 86 -1.70 16.24 -10.70
CA LYS A 86 -3.04 16.13 -11.30
C LYS A 86 -3.73 17.49 -11.40
N ARG A 87 -3.60 18.36 -10.39
CA ARG A 87 -4.17 19.71 -10.41
C ARG A 87 -3.55 20.59 -11.49
N LYS A 88 -2.22 20.56 -11.64
CA LYS A 88 -1.52 21.31 -12.69
C LYS A 88 -1.84 20.81 -14.10
N ALA A 89 -2.02 19.49 -14.26
CA ALA A 89 -2.32 18.88 -15.55
C ALA A 89 -3.80 19.03 -15.97
N LYS A 90 -4.75 19.02 -15.02
CA LYS A 90 -6.19 19.07 -15.29
C LYS A 90 -6.66 20.18 -16.26
N PRO A 91 -6.17 21.44 -16.20
CA PRO A 91 -6.60 22.48 -17.13
C PRO A 91 -5.99 22.38 -18.54
N LYS A 92 -4.98 21.52 -18.76
CA LYS A 92 -4.33 21.34 -20.07
C LYS A 92 -4.99 20.16 -20.79
N ALA A 93 -5.72 20.43 -21.87
CA ALA A 93 -6.42 19.40 -22.66
C ALA A 93 -5.46 18.53 -23.47
N GLU A 94 -4.37 19.13 -23.96
CA GLU A 94 -3.29 18.45 -24.67
C GLU A 94 -1.95 19.07 -24.27
N PHE A 95 -0.89 18.26 -24.40
CA PHE A 95 0.49 18.68 -24.18
C PHE A 95 1.23 18.61 -25.53
N PRO A 96 1.30 19.72 -26.29
CA PRO A 96 1.87 19.71 -27.64
C PRO A 96 3.40 19.54 -27.66
N THR A 97 4.09 19.81 -26.55
CA THR A 97 5.53 19.63 -26.38
C THR A 97 5.87 19.19 -24.95
N GLU A 98 7.02 18.56 -24.73
CA GLU A 98 7.47 18.17 -23.37
C GLU A 98 7.59 19.37 -22.43
N GLN A 99 8.05 20.52 -22.94
CA GLN A 99 8.16 21.78 -22.19
C GLN A 99 6.79 22.34 -21.73
N SER A 100 5.69 21.87 -22.32
CA SER A 100 4.34 22.26 -21.92
C SER A 100 3.99 21.81 -20.49
N LEU A 101 4.76 20.90 -19.88
CA LEU A 101 4.59 20.50 -18.48
C LEU A 101 5.25 21.47 -17.48
N ASP A 102 6.27 22.20 -17.91
CA ASP A 102 7.10 23.07 -17.06
C ASP A 102 6.53 24.49 -16.91
N ALA A 103 5.61 24.89 -17.81
CA ALA A 103 4.94 26.19 -17.84
C ALA A 103 3.70 26.28 -16.94
#